data_AF-A0AAE3SLS8-F1
#
_entry.id   AF-A0AAE3SLS8-F1
#
_cell.length_a   1.000
_cell.length_b   1.000
_cell.length_c   1.000
_cell.angle_alpha   90.00
_cell.angle_beta   90.00
_cell.angle_gamma   90.00
#
_symmetry.space_group_name_H-M   'P 1'
#
loop_
_entity.id
_entity.type
_entity.pdbx_description
1 polymer ?
#
loop_
_entity_poly.entity_id
_entity_poly.type
_entity_poly.pdbx_seq_one_letter_code
_entity_poly.pdbx_strand_id
1 'polypeptide(L)' 'MKDQKVILHKCIKNDEPAFVIAGHDVSAVETLKAYYDVAKKNGADEIFLKDMQDVIQEFELFRKQEPQKIKMPVLKDYEH' A
#
# COMPACT_ATOMS: atom_id res chain seq x y z
N MET A 1 2.11 -15.23 4.26
CA MET A 1 1.95 -13.76 4.27
C MET A 1 2.84 -13.20 5.37
N LYS A 2 3.84 -12.38 5.03
CA LYS A 2 4.70 -11.74 6.05
C LYS A 2 3.82 -10.81 6.88
N ASP A 3 4.04 -10.76 8.19
CA ASP A 3 3.29 -9.84 9.05
C ASP A 3 3.69 -8.39 8.72
N GLN A 4 2.78 -7.66 8.07
CA GLN A 4 2.96 -6.26 7.66
C GLN A 4 3.31 -5.36 8.84
N LYS A 5 2.79 -5.66 10.05
CA LYS A 5 3.15 -4.91 11.26
C LYS A 5 4.61 -5.15 11.61
N VAL A 6 5.08 -6.40 11.57
CA VAL A 6 6.49 -6.72 11.85
C VAL A 6 7.42 -6.06 10.85
N ILE A 7 7.04 -5.98 9.57
CA ILE A 7 7.81 -5.27 8.55
C ILE A 7 7.90 -3.78 8.88
N LEU A 8 6.76 -3.12 9.13
CA LEU A 8 6.74 -1.69 9.47
C LEU A 8 7.59 -1.38 10.71
N HIS A 9 7.49 -2.20 11.77
CA HIS A 9 8.29 -2.02 12.97
C HIS A 9 9.80 -2.17 12.70
N LYS A 10 10.19 -3.07 11.79
CA LYS A 10 11.60 -3.18 11.36
C LYS A 10 12.06 -1.94 10.62
N CYS A 11 11.26 -1.42 9.69
CA CYS A 11 11.60 -0.19 8.97
C CYS A 11 11.78 0.99 9.94
N ILE A 12 10.86 1.17 10.88
CA ILE A 12 10.96 2.22 11.91
C ILE A 12 12.22 2.02 12.78
N LYS A 13 12.51 0.79 13.22
CA LYS A 13 13.68 0.50 14.05
C LYS A 13 15.01 0.75 13.32
N ASN A 14 15.03 0.53 12.01
CA ASN A 14 16.22 0.67 11.18
C ASN A 14 16.36 2.04 10.51
N ASP A 15 15.44 2.98 10.77
CA ASP A 15 15.37 4.28 10.09
C ASP A 15 15.24 4.15 8.56
N GLU A 16 14.51 3.12 8.11
CA GLU A 16 14.21 2.90 6.71
C GLU A 16 12.89 3.62 6.35
N PRO A 17 12.82 4.30 5.18
CA PRO A 17 11.58 4.92 4.73
C PRO A 17 10.46 3.89 4.59
N ALA A 18 9.32 4.16 5.21
CA ALA A 18 8.12 3.36 5.10
C ALA A 18 6.88 4.25 4.97
N PHE A 19 5.92 3.80 4.17
CA PHE A 19 4.58 4.34 4.12
C PHE A 19 3.59 3.17 4.14
N VAL A 20 2.41 3.39 4.74
CA VAL A 20 1.38 2.35 4.89
C VAL A 20 0.15 2.78 4.12
N ILE A 21 -0.37 1.87 3.30
CA ILE A 21 -1.64 2.07 2.61
C ILE A 21 -2.60 0.95 2.98
N ALA A 22 -3.82 1.31 3.33
CA ALA A 22 -4.84 0.34 3.71
C ALA A 22 -5.59 -0.14 2.46
N GLY A 23 -5.84 -1.45 2.35
CA GLY A 23 -6.55 -2.04 1.19
C GLY A 23 -8.00 -1.55 1.02
N HIS A 24 -8.59 -0.99 2.07
CA HIS A 24 -9.91 -0.38 2.00
C HIS A 24 -9.89 1.11 1.63
N ASP A 25 -8.73 1.70 1.33
CA ASP A 25 -8.63 3.08 0.87
C ASP A 25 -8.98 3.17 -0.62
N VAL A 26 -9.86 4.11 -0.99
CA VAL A 26 -10.30 4.34 -2.37
C VAL A 26 -9.17 4.73 -3.30
N SER A 27 -8.12 5.37 -2.78
CA SER A 27 -6.94 5.82 -3.53
C SER A 27 -5.83 4.77 -3.55
N ALA A 28 -6.03 3.59 -2.95
CA ALA A 28 -4.96 2.62 -2.76
C ALA A 28 -4.35 2.09 -4.05
N VAL A 29 -5.20 1.66 -5.00
CA VAL A 29 -4.75 1.04 -6.26
C VAL A 29 -3.98 2.06 -7.11
N GLU A 30 -4.53 3.25 -7.28
CA GLU A 30 -3.93 4.33 -8.07
C GLU A 30 -2.59 4.78 -7.46
N THR A 31 -2.51 4.87 -6.13
CA THR A 31 -1.26 5.22 -5.41
C THR A 31 -0.19 4.14 -5.61
N LEU A 32 -0.54 2.86 -5.47
CA LEU A 32 0.41 1.77 -5.65
C LEU A 32 0.95 1.70 -7.09
N LYS A 33 0.10 1.94 -8.10
CA LYS A 33 0.52 2.02 -9.51
C LYS A 33 1.49 3.18 -9.74
N ALA A 34 1.17 4.37 -9.24
CA ALA A 34 2.05 5.53 -9.35
C ALA A 34 3.40 5.28 -8.66
N TYR A 35 3.39 4.68 -7.47
CA TYR A 35 4.60 4.30 -6.77
C TYR A 35 5.43 3.28 -7.56
N TYR A 36 4.79 2.24 -8.12
CA TYR A 36 5.46 1.25 -8.96
C TYR A 36 6.20 1.90 -10.14
N ASP A 37 5.56 2.82 -10.85
CA ASP A 37 6.16 3.51 -11.99
C ASP A 37 7.37 4.37 -11.57
N VAL A 38 7.26 5.09 -10.45
CA VAL A 38 8.36 5.88 -9.88
C VAL A 38 9.51 4.98 -9.42
N ALA A 39 9.21 3.89 -8.70
CA ALA A 39 10.21 2.93 -8.21
C ALA A 39 10.95 2.28 -9.38
N LYS A 40 10.22 1.84 -10.40
CA LYS A 40 10.78 1.28 -11.64
C LYS A 40 11.70 2.28 -12.34
N LYS A 41 11.26 3.53 -12.48
CA LYS A 41 12.08 4.61 -13.07
C LYS A 41 13.37 4.86 -12.30
N ASN A 42 13.33 4.72 -10.98
CA ASN A 42 14.47 4.94 -10.09
C ASN A 42 15.39 3.72 -9.95
N GLY A 43 15.14 2.63 -10.69
CA GLY A 43 15.99 1.44 -10.67
C GLY A 43 15.76 0.52 -9.48
N ALA A 44 14.53 0.46 -8.96
CA ALA A 44 14.17 -0.53 -7.96
C ALA A 44 14.40 -1.96 -8.47
N ASP A 45 14.74 -2.86 -7.54
CA ASP A 45 15.03 -4.27 -7.82
C ASP A 45 13.86 -5.00 -8.50
N GLU A 46 14.15 -5.90 -9.45
CA GLU A 46 13.12 -6.61 -10.22
C GLU A 46 12.23 -7.51 -9.35
N ILE A 47 12.78 -8.13 -8.30
CA ILE A 47 12.01 -8.95 -7.36
C ILE A 47 11.06 -8.05 -6.58
N PHE A 48 11.55 -6.89 -6.12
CA PHE A 48 10.71 -5.90 -5.46
C PHE A 48 9.56 -5.41 -6.36
N LEU A 49 9.84 -5.12 -7.64
CA LEU A 49 8.83 -4.70 -8.60
C LEU A 49 7.78 -5.78 -8.85
N LYS A 50 8.19 -7.05 -8.92
CA LYS A 50 7.26 -8.19 -9.06
C LYS A 50 6.36 -8.33 -7.83
N ASP A 51 6.94 -8.31 -6.62
CA ASP A 51 6.18 -8.35 -5.37
C ASP A 51 5.16 -7.19 -5.30
N MET A 52 5.54 -5.99 -5.76
CA MET A 52 4.64 -4.84 -5.87
C MET A 52 3.49 -5.06 -6.85
N GLN A 53 3.73 -5.71 -8.00
CA GLN A 53 2.67 -6.05 -8.95
C GLN A 53 1.65 -7.02 -8.36
N ASP A 54 2.12 -8.03 -7.61
CA ASP A 54 1.24 -8.98 -6.92
C ASP A 54 0.36 -8.25 -5.89
N VAL A 55 0.93 -7.32 -5.11
CA VAL A 55 0.16 -6.48 -4.17
C VAL A 55 -0.89 -5.62 -4.88
N ILE A 56 -0.55 -5.02 -6.03
CA ILE A 56 -1.51 -4.24 -6.83
C ILE A 56 -2.68 -5.13 -7.27
N GLN A 57 -2.41 -6.34 -7.78
CA GLN A 57 -3.43 -7.28 -8.22
C GLN A 57 -4.34 -7.72 -7.07
N GLU A 58 -3.78 -7.97 -5.88
CA GLU A 58 -4.55 -8.28 -4.68
C GLU A 58 -5.52 -7.14 -4.29
N PHE A 59 -5.05 -5.89 -4.35
CA PHE A 59 -5.87 -4.72 -4.04
C PHE A 59 -6.99 -4.50 -5.08
N GLU A 60 -6.69 -4.70 -6.37
CA GLU A 60 -7.69 -4.63 -7.44
C GLU A 60 -8.76 -5.73 -7.27
N LEU A 61 -8.35 -6.95 -6.94
CA LEU A 61 -9.24 -8.06 -6.69
C LEU A 61 -10.14 -7.78 -5.48
N PHE A 62 -9.56 -7.30 -4.37
CA PHE A 62 -10.31 -6.91 -3.18
C PHE A 62 -11.35 -5.83 -3.47
N ARG A 63 -10.97 -4.76 -4.19
CA ARG A 63 -11.90 -3.69 -4.61
C ARG A 63 -13.06 -4.22 -5.45
N LYS A 64 -12.82 -5.22 -6.30
CA LYS A 64 -13.86 -5.85 -7.13
C LYS A 64 -14.78 -6.77 -6.32
N GLN A 65 -14.23 -7.53 -5.38
CA GLN A 65 -14.99 -8.47 -4.55
C GLN A 65 -15.80 -7.77 -3.45
N GLU A 66 -15.28 -6.67 -2.92
CA GLU A 66 -15.80 -6.01 -1.73
C GLU A 66 -15.92 -4.49 -1.92
N PRO A 67 -16.60 -3.99 -2.97
CA PRO A 67 -16.69 -2.55 -3.27
C PRO A 67 -17.27 -1.73 -2.11
N GLN A 68 -18.18 -2.31 -1.33
CA GLN A 68 -18.78 -1.70 -0.14
C GLN A 68 -17.80 -1.47 1.02
N LYS A 69 -16.65 -2.16 1.03
CA LYS A 69 -15.61 -2.00 2.06
C LYS A 69 -14.64 -0.87 1.73
N ILE A 70 -14.65 -0.36 0.50
CA ILE A 70 -13.79 0.74 0.06
C ILE A 70 -14.30 2.06 0.62
N LYS A 71 -13.39 2.86 1.15
CA LYS A 71 -13.66 4.07 1.92
C LYS A 71 -12.73 5.20 1.50
N MET A 72 -13.27 6.41 1.45
CA MET A 72 -12.47 7.63 1.43
C MET A 72 -12.05 7.97 2.87
N PRO A 73 -10.77 8.27 3.14
CA PRO A 73 -10.38 8.86 4.41
C PRO A 73 -11.18 10.14 4.65
N VAL A 74 -11.95 10.15 5.74
CA VAL A 74 -12.63 11.33 6.24
C VAL A 74 -11.99 11.69 7.57
N LEU A 75 -11.59 12.95 7.72
CA LEU A 75 -11.28 13.49 9.03
C LEU A 75 -12.60 13.45 9.80
N LYS A 76 -12.69 12.56 10.78
CA LYS A 76 -13.65 12.77 11.85
C LYS A 76 -13.01 13.83 12.74
N ASP A 77 -13.74 14.91 13.00
CA ASP A 77 -13.37 15.80 14.09
C ASP A 77 -13.23 14.90 15.32
N TYR A 78 -11.99 14.66 15.74
CA TYR A 78 -11.74 14.14 17.07
C TYR A 78 -12.06 15.33 17.96
N GLU A 79 -13.32 15.45 18.37
CA GLU A 79 -13.68 16.33 19.47
C GLU A 79 -12.76 16.00 20.65
N HIS A 80 -12.22 17.08 21.21
CA HIS A 80 -11.15 17.22 22.20
C HIS A 80 -11.13 16.18 23.34
#